data_AF-A0A248LP10-F1
#
_entry.id   AF-A0A248LP10-F1
#
_cell.length_a   1.000
_cell.length_b   1.000
_cell.length_c   1.000
_cell.angle_alpha   90.00
_cell.angle_beta   90.00
_cell.angle_gamma   90.00
#
_symmetry.space_group_name_H-M   'P 1'
#
loop_
_entity.id
_entity.type
_entity.pdbx_description
1 polymer ?
#
loop_
_entity_poly.entity_id
_entity_poly.type
_entity_poly.pdbx_seq_one_letter_code
_entity_poly.pdbx_strand_id
1 'polypeptide(L)'
;MMRYASELLAEADRRGKHLLLFMLSTTNHPPYHTPAGYALRPVDPTALPAHRTPDTALARSILETYQYANDSLGGFLERLVAAPWGQRTIVAATGDHNTRSIFEYPDASRLDLAYGVPILFRVPAALRPADPEVGAWASHRDIFPTLQALALGIEPSRFAGRNLYAPGGPSMATSFVAGEGGRGLMLDQTGAVWGFERPRHLLWRDGRLQPASEPVPELEAAGLRARAGMALADWRVRHAALHPPSTGQD
;
A
#
# COMPACT_ATOMS: atom_id res chain seq x y z
N MET A 1 -6.95 5.80 -18.00
CA MET A 1 -7.16 4.73 -16.99
C MET A 1 -8.44 4.94 -16.19
N MET A 2 -8.54 5.96 -15.32
CA MET A 2 -9.66 6.12 -14.39
C MET A 2 -11.05 6.28 -15.03
N ARG A 3 -11.17 6.93 -16.19
CA ARG A 3 -12.46 7.01 -16.93
C ARG A 3 -12.91 5.64 -17.44
N TYR A 4 -11.98 4.90 -18.05
CA TYR A 4 -12.25 3.55 -18.54
C TYR A 4 -12.63 2.59 -17.41
N ALA A 5 -12.03 2.73 -16.23
CA ALA A 5 -12.45 1.99 -15.04
C ALA A 5 -13.91 2.25 -14.66
N SER A 6 -14.35 3.52 -14.67
CA SER A 6 -15.76 3.87 -14.46
C SER A 6 -16.68 3.24 -15.51
N GLU A 7 -16.28 3.22 -16.78
CA GLU A 7 -17.06 2.60 -17.87
C GLU A 7 -17.19 1.08 -17.67
N LEU A 8 -16.10 0.40 -17.31
CA LEU A 8 -16.11 -1.04 -17.04
C LEU A 8 -16.97 -1.41 -15.82
N LEU A 9 -16.91 -0.62 -14.75
CA LEU A 9 -17.73 -0.83 -13.56
C LEU A 9 -19.22 -0.59 -13.84
N ALA A 10 -19.55 0.48 -14.56
CA ALA A 10 -20.92 0.76 -14.96
C ALA A 10 -21.48 -0.36 -15.86
N GLU A 11 -20.67 -0.87 -16.79
CA GLU A 11 -21.10 -1.97 -17.65
C GLU A 11 -21.27 -3.29 -16.89
N ALA A 12 -20.38 -3.59 -15.96
CA ALA A 12 -20.50 -4.76 -15.10
C ALA A 12 -21.80 -4.72 -14.26
N ASP A 13 -22.12 -3.56 -13.66
CA ASP A 13 -23.37 -3.36 -12.90
C ASP A 13 -24.60 -3.54 -13.80
N ARG A 14 -24.62 -2.96 -15.01
CA ARG A 14 -25.71 -3.14 -15.98
C ARG A 14 -25.94 -4.61 -16.36
N ARG A 15 -24.87 -5.40 -16.44
CA ARG A 15 -24.92 -6.82 -16.80
C ARG A 15 -25.10 -7.75 -15.60
N GLY A 16 -25.16 -7.20 -14.38
CA GLY A 16 -25.19 -8.01 -13.15
C GLY A 16 -23.94 -8.89 -12.97
N LYS A 17 -22.78 -8.45 -13.45
CA LYS A 17 -21.52 -9.19 -13.37
C LYS A 17 -20.63 -8.66 -12.25
N HIS A 18 -19.99 -9.58 -11.53
CA HIS A 18 -18.91 -9.22 -10.60
C HIS A 18 -17.63 -8.91 -11.37
N LEU A 19 -16.92 -7.86 -10.96
CA LEU A 19 -15.69 -7.42 -11.60
C LEU A 19 -14.65 -7.02 -10.55
N LEU A 20 -13.45 -7.58 -10.67
CA LEU A 20 -12.25 -7.10 -9.98
C LEU A 20 -11.39 -6.33 -10.97
N LEU A 21 -11.09 -5.07 -10.66
CA LEU A 21 -10.14 -4.26 -11.42
C LEU A 21 -8.87 -4.05 -10.60
N PHE A 22 -7.74 -4.47 -11.15
CA PHE A 22 -6.42 -4.09 -10.67
C PHE A 22 -5.84 -3.05 -11.64
N MET A 23 -5.40 -1.91 -11.10
CA MET A 23 -4.96 -0.77 -11.90
C MET A 23 -3.65 -0.23 -11.37
N LEU A 24 -2.74 0.14 -12.27
CA LEU A 24 -1.47 0.78 -11.95
C LEU A 24 -1.36 2.08 -12.76
N SER A 25 -1.42 3.22 -12.07
CA SER A 25 -1.22 4.52 -12.71
C SER A 25 0.24 4.73 -13.07
N THR A 26 0.52 5.37 -14.19
CA THR A 26 1.89 5.53 -14.71
C THR A 26 2.35 6.97 -14.88
N THR A 27 1.46 7.96 -14.73
CA THR A 27 1.80 9.36 -15.06
C THR A 27 2.86 9.98 -14.14
N ASN A 28 2.86 9.61 -12.85
CA ASN A 28 3.88 10.06 -11.89
C ASN A 28 5.12 9.15 -11.93
N HIS A 29 5.63 8.91 -13.14
CA HIS A 29 6.85 8.15 -13.40
C HIS A 29 7.63 8.87 -14.51
N PRO A 30 8.99 8.77 -14.55
CA PRO A 30 9.76 9.36 -15.63
C PRO A 30 9.18 9.00 -17.00
N PRO A 31 9.09 9.95 -17.95
CA PRO A 31 9.71 11.29 -17.93
C PRO A 31 8.90 12.43 -17.24
N TYR A 32 7.87 12.12 -16.43
CA TYR A 32 7.07 13.10 -15.68
C TYR A 32 6.40 14.17 -16.55
N HIS A 33 5.53 13.74 -17.46
CA HIS A 33 4.71 14.63 -18.27
C HIS A 33 3.23 14.47 -17.96
N THR A 34 2.54 15.57 -17.69
CA THR A 34 1.09 15.60 -17.66
C THR A 34 0.51 15.55 -19.07
N PRO A 35 -0.72 15.02 -19.26
CA PRO A 35 -1.36 15.04 -20.56
C PRO A 35 -1.57 16.46 -21.10
N ALA A 36 -1.60 16.58 -22.43
CA ALA A 36 -1.93 17.84 -23.09
C ALA A 36 -3.30 18.36 -22.64
N GLY A 37 -3.38 19.66 -22.37
CA GLY A 37 -4.61 20.33 -21.93
C GLY A 37 -4.94 20.16 -20.44
N TYR A 38 -4.10 19.47 -19.65
CA TYR A 38 -4.26 19.48 -18.19
C TYR A 38 -3.92 20.84 -17.61
N ALA A 39 -4.86 21.43 -16.86
CA ALA A 39 -4.67 22.72 -16.20
C ALA A 39 -3.93 22.53 -14.87
N LEU A 40 -2.60 22.65 -14.91
CA LEU A 40 -1.75 22.58 -13.74
C LEU A 40 -2.08 23.70 -12.75
N ARG A 41 -2.28 23.36 -11.48
CA ARG A 41 -2.26 24.35 -10.40
C ARG A 41 -0.83 24.55 -9.90
N PRO A 42 -0.51 25.75 -9.37
CA PRO A 42 0.83 26.04 -8.84
C PRO A 42 1.26 24.99 -7.81
N VAL A 43 2.49 24.51 -7.96
CA VAL A 43 3.19 23.67 -6.97
C VAL A 43 4.43 24.40 -6.47
N ASP A 44 4.77 24.18 -5.21
CA ASP A 44 5.93 24.75 -4.56
C ASP A 44 6.90 23.66 -4.08
N PRO A 45 7.96 23.37 -4.85
CA PRO A 45 9.01 22.44 -4.42
C PRO A 45 9.75 22.88 -3.15
N THR A 46 9.70 24.16 -2.78
CA THR A 46 10.38 24.68 -1.59
C THR A 46 9.62 24.36 -0.29
N ALA A 47 8.32 24.06 -0.38
CA ALA A 47 7.50 23.60 0.74
C ALA A 47 7.79 22.16 1.17
N LEU A 48 8.56 21.40 0.37
CA LEU A 48 9.00 20.05 0.72
C LEU A 48 10.03 20.06 1.86
N PRO A 49 10.10 19.00 2.69
CA PRO A 49 11.07 18.90 3.77
C PRO A 49 12.52 18.99 3.27
N ALA A 50 13.45 19.24 4.20
CA ALA A 50 14.85 19.48 3.87
C ALA A 50 15.57 18.26 3.24
N HIS A 51 15.09 17.04 3.50
CA HIS A 51 15.65 15.80 2.95
C HIS A 51 15.11 15.50 1.54
N ARG A 52 15.27 16.47 0.64
CA ARG A 52 14.76 16.38 -0.74
C ARG A 52 15.87 16.54 -1.78
N THR A 53 15.58 16.14 -3.00
CA THR A 53 16.46 16.40 -4.16
C THR A 53 16.75 17.90 -4.31
N PRO A 54 18.01 18.28 -4.61
CA PRO A 54 18.36 19.67 -4.93
C PRO A 54 17.85 20.08 -6.32
N ASP A 55 17.48 19.12 -7.18
CA ASP A 55 16.92 19.39 -8.51
C ASP A 55 15.47 19.88 -8.41
N THR A 56 15.31 21.19 -8.31
CA THR A 56 13.99 21.83 -8.19
C THR A 56 13.11 21.65 -9.42
N ALA A 57 13.68 21.44 -10.61
CA ALA A 57 12.92 21.22 -11.84
C ALA A 57 12.34 19.80 -11.85
N LEU A 58 13.15 18.80 -11.48
CA LEU A 58 12.69 17.43 -11.26
C LEU A 58 11.64 17.35 -10.14
N ALA A 59 11.89 18.01 -9.00
CA ALA A 59 10.92 18.05 -7.91
C ALA A 59 9.58 18.65 -8.36
N ARG A 60 9.61 19.73 -9.15
CA ARG A 60 8.41 20.34 -9.74
C ARG A 60 7.66 19.38 -10.66
N SER A 61 8.34 18.70 -11.59
CA SER A 61 7.66 17.80 -12.54
C SER A 61 7.03 16.58 -11.84
N ILE A 62 7.68 16.06 -10.79
CA ILE A 62 7.11 15.03 -9.91
C ILE A 62 5.86 15.54 -9.20
N LEU A 63 5.91 16.75 -8.62
CA LEU A 63 4.74 17.33 -7.94
C LEU A 63 3.57 17.59 -8.89
N GLU A 64 3.84 18.06 -10.10
CA GLU A 64 2.83 18.31 -11.15
C GLU A 64 2.16 17.01 -11.63
N THR A 65 2.95 15.97 -11.87
CA THR A 65 2.40 14.66 -12.27
C THR A 65 1.74 13.92 -11.11
N TYR A 66 2.21 14.08 -9.88
CA TYR A 66 1.53 13.64 -8.66
C TYR A 66 0.19 14.36 -8.47
N GLN A 67 0.13 15.68 -8.70
CA GLN A 67 -1.11 16.45 -8.69
C GLN A 67 -2.11 15.88 -9.69
N TYR A 68 -1.70 15.67 -10.94
CA TYR A 68 -2.55 15.07 -11.97
C TYR A 68 -3.03 13.66 -11.58
N ALA A 69 -2.15 12.81 -11.04
CA ALA A 69 -2.52 11.46 -10.64
C ALA A 69 -3.60 11.46 -9.54
N ASN A 70 -3.46 12.34 -8.54
CA ASN A 70 -4.44 12.49 -7.47
C ASN A 70 -5.75 13.10 -7.96
N ASP A 71 -5.70 14.09 -8.86
CA ASP A 71 -6.90 14.68 -9.46
C ASP A 71 -7.68 13.64 -10.29
N SER A 72 -6.96 12.79 -11.05
CA SER A 72 -7.56 11.68 -11.80
C SER A 72 -8.25 10.66 -10.88
N LEU A 73 -7.62 10.33 -9.74
CA LEU A 73 -8.22 9.47 -8.71
C LEU A 73 -9.43 10.15 -8.04
N GLY A 74 -9.32 11.45 -7.70
CA GLY A 74 -10.40 12.25 -7.13
C GLY A 74 -11.65 12.24 -8.00
N GLY A 75 -11.50 12.55 -9.29
CA GLY A 75 -12.62 12.50 -10.23
C GLY A 75 -13.22 11.09 -10.40
N PHE A 76 -12.44 10.02 -10.23
CA PHE A 76 -12.97 8.65 -10.19
C PHE A 76 -13.82 8.40 -8.95
N LEU A 77 -13.37 8.84 -7.78
CA LEU A 77 -14.09 8.71 -6.53
C LEU A 77 -15.38 9.56 -6.52
N GLU A 78 -15.35 10.75 -7.13
CA GLU A 78 -16.56 11.58 -7.30
C GLU A 78 -17.61 10.88 -8.17
N ARG A 79 -17.21 10.31 -9.32
CA ARG A 79 -18.12 9.52 -10.18
C ARG A 79 -18.70 8.32 -9.43
N LEU A 80 -17.89 7.65 -8.62
CA LEU A 80 -18.32 6.56 -7.75
C LEU A 80 -19.38 7.02 -6.74
N VAL A 81 -19.18 8.15 -6.07
CA VAL A 81 -20.15 8.67 -5.09
C VAL A 81 -21.47 9.05 -5.77
N ALA A 82 -21.41 9.64 -6.97
CA ALA A 82 -22.58 10.09 -7.71
C ALA A 82 -23.39 8.96 -8.36
N ALA A 83 -22.82 7.76 -8.55
CA ALA A 83 -23.43 6.70 -9.34
C ALA A 83 -24.01 5.54 -8.50
N PRO A 84 -25.13 4.92 -8.93
CA PRO A 84 -25.73 3.78 -8.22
C PRO A 84 -24.78 2.58 -8.04
N TRP A 85 -23.97 2.27 -9.06
CA TRP A 85 -22.99 1.18 -9.00
C TRP A 85 -21.91 1.41 -7.93
N GLY A 86 -21.66 2.67 -7.55
CA GLY A 86 -20.71 2.98 -6.49
C GLY A 86 -21.15 2.57 -5.08
N GLN A 87 -22.43 2.29 -4.85
CA GLN A 87 -22.92 1.71 -3.59
C GLN A 87 -22.61 0.20 -3.48
N ARG A 88 -22.18 -0.43 -4.58
CA ARG A 88 -21.80 -1.86 -4.66
C ARG A 88 -20.32 -2.05 -4.97
N THR A 89 -19.55 -0.96 -5.00
CA THR A 89 -18.14 -0.98 -5.38
C THR A 89 -17.27 -0.65 -4.17
N ILE A 90 -16.36 -1.57 -3.83
CA ILE A 90 -15.29 -1.33 -2.86
C ILE A 90 -14.05 -0.86 -3.63
N VAL A 91 -13.38 0.17 -3.13
CA VAL A 91 -12.11 0.66 -3.69
C VAL A 91 -11.04 0.63 -2.64
N ALA A 92 -9.89 0.05 -2.99
CA ALA A 92 -8.63 0.26 -2.29
C ALA A 92 -7.67 1.01 -3.22
N ALA A 93 -7.04 2.07 -2.74
CA ALA A 93 -6.04 2.83 -3.49
C ALA A 93 -4.81 3.08 -2.60
N THR A 94 -3.62 2.93 -3.17
CA THR A 94 -2.35 3.12 -2.45
C THR A 94 -1.24 3.48 -3.43
N GLY A 95 -0.15 4.06 -2.93
CA GLY A 95 1.10 4.12 -3.68
C GLY A 95 1.74 2.73 -3.77
N ASP A 96 2.45 2.43 -4.86
CA ASP A 96 3.23 1.19 -4.97
C ASP A 96 4.49 1.24 -4.10
N HIS A 97 5.15 2.40 -4.02
CA HIS A 97 6.23 2.72 -3.09
C HIS A 97 6.41 4.24 -2.92
N ASN A 98 7.22 4.66 -1.94
CA ASN A 98 7.61 6.07 -1.83
C ASN A 98 8.53 6.49 -3.00
N THR A 99 8.43 7.75 -3.42
CA THR A 99 9.26 8.32 -4.50
C THR A 99 10.69 8.55 -4.02
N ARG A 100 11.60 7.75 -4.56
CA ARG A 100 13.04 7.79 -4.24
C ARG A 100 13.79 8.89 -4.99
N SER A 101 13.12 9.57 -5.93
CA SER A 101 13.71 10.61 -6.77
C SER A 101 13.60 12.00 -6.14
N ILE A 102 12.70 12.18 -5.16
CA ILE A 102 12.47 13.47 -4.52
C ILE A 102 12.86 13.47 -3.04
N PHE A 103 12.80 12.33 -2.33
CA PHE A 103 13.11 12.24 -0.91
C PHE A 103 14.32 11.34 -0.66
N GLU A 104 15.18 11.77 0.24
CA GLU A 104 16.34 11.03 0.69
C GLU A 104 16.15 10.60 2.15
N TYR A 105 16.39 9.32 2.43
CA TYR A 105 16.35 8.77 3.78
C TYR A 105 17.73 8.17 4.07
N PRO A 106 18.67 8.95 4.64
CA PRO A 106 20.08 8.58 4.73
C PRO A 106 20.36 7.46 5.75
N ASP A 107 19.40 7.17 6.63
CA ASP A 107 19.54 6.17 7.68
C ASP A 107 18.20 5.46 7.96
N ALA A 108 18.24 4.51 8.89
CA ALA A 108 17.08 3.74 9.32
C ALA A 108 16.17 4.49 10.31
N SER A 109 16.40 5.78 10.56
CA SER A 109 15.64 6.50 11.59
C SER A 109 14.21 6.81 11.18
N ARG A 110 13.91 6.77 9.87
CA ARG A 110 12.59 7.06 9.28
C ARG A 110 12.11 5.99 8.31
N LEU A 111 12.23 4.71 8.68
CA LEU A 111 11.74 3.59 7.85
C LEU A 111 10.22 3.67 7.59
N ASP A 112 9.46 4.29 8.51
CA ASP A 112 8.05 4.63 8.35
C ASP A 112 7.81 5.51 7.12
N LEU A 113 8.64 6.53 6.90
CA LEU A 113 8.53 7.39 5.73
C LEU A 113 9.19 6.77 4.50
N ALA A 114 10.36 6.16 4.65
CA ALA A 114 11.13 5.60 3.53
C ALA A 114 10.35 4.53 2.75
N TYR A 115 9.52 3.75 3.46
CA TYR A 115 8.71 2.69 2.87
C TYR A 115 7.20 2.90 2.99
N GLY A 116 6.77 3.97 3.67
CA GLY A 116 5.37 4.32 3.83
C GLY A 116 4.75 4.84 2.54
N VAL A 117 3.48 4.50 2.35
CA VAL A 117 2.62 5.00 1.27
C VAL A 117 1.24 5.30 1.84
N PRO A 118 0.47 6.22 1.23
CA PRO A 118 -0.92 6.39 1.60
C PRO A 118 -1.70 5.11 1.29
N ILE A 119 -2.71 4.81 2.10
CA ILE A 119 -3.69 3.77 1.83
C ILE A 119 -5.08 4.34 2.06
N LEU A 120 -5.96 4.15 1.08
CA LEU A 120 -7.33 4.62 1.09
C LEU A 120 -8.25 3.43 0.82
N PHE A 121 -9.23 3.23 1.70
CA PHE A 121 -10.36 2.36 1.43
C PHE A 121 -11.65 3.19 1.35
N ARG A 122 -12.37 3.06 0.24
CA ARG A 122 -13.76 3.49 0.13
C ARG A 122 -14.62 2.24 0.15
N VAL A 123 -15.32 2.04 1.26
CA VAL A 123 -16.25 0.93 1.47
C VAL A 123 -17.66 1.51 1.63
N PRO A 124 -18.63 1.15 0.77
CA PRO A 124 -20.04 1.52 0.98
C PRO A 124 -20.55 1.04 2.34
N ALA A 125 -21.42 1.82 2.99
CA ALA A 125 -21.90 1.51 4.34
C ALA A 125 -22.55 0.12 4.44
N ALA A 126 -23.28 -0.31 3.41
CA ALA A 126 -23.90 -1.64 3.34
C ALA A 126 -22.89 -2.80 3.26
N LEU A 127 -21.64 -2.52 2.85
CA LEU A 127 -20.55 -3.50 2.75
C LEU A 127 -19.53 -3.34 3.88
N ARG A 128 -19.77 -2.44 4.84
CA ARG A 128 -18.83 -2.08 5.90
C ARG A 128 -19.30 -2.68 7.23
N PRO A 129 -18.68 -3.77 7.72
CA PRO A 129 -19.13 -4.44 8.95
C PRO A 129 -18.80 -3.64 10.23
N ALA A 130 -17.73 -2.85 10.21
CA ALA A 130 -17.28 -1.99 11.30
C ALA A 130 -16.45 -0.83 10.73
N ASP A 131 -16.07 0.14 11.56
CA ASP A 131 -15.07 1.13 11.16
C ASP A 131 -13.64 0.57 11.35
N PRO A 132 -12.71 0.87 10.44
CA PRO A 132 -11.33 0.44 10.58
C PRO A 132 -10.62 1.27 11.66
N GLU A 133 -9.60 0.67 12.30
CA GLU A 133 -8.75 1.38 13.25
C GLU A 133 -7.78 2.33 12.51
N VAL A 134 -8.18 3.60 12.40
CA VAL A 134 -7.35 4.65 11.79
C VAL A 134 -6.15 4.94 12.71
N GLY A 135 -4.94 4.79 12.17
CA GLY A 135 -3.68 4.97 12.91
C GLY A 135 -2.95 3.67 13.21
N ALA A 136 -3.60 2.52 13.04
CA ALA A 136 -2.93 1.23 13.14
C ALA A 136 -1.96 1.02 11.96
N TRP A 137 -0.80 0.44 12.24
CA TRP A 137 0.12 -0.06 11.22
C TRP A 137 -0.56 -1.06 10.29
N ALA A 138 -0.34 -0.85 9.00
CA ALA A 138 -0.85 -1.67 7.91
C ALA A 138 0.15 -1.63 6.75
N SER A 139 0.04 -2.61 5.85
CA SER A 139 0.89 -2.70 4.66
C SER A 139 0.10 -3.19 3.45
N HIS A 140 0.72 -3.20 2.26
CA HIS A 140 0.11 -3.79 1.06
C HIS A 140 -0.37 -5.23 1.27
N ARG A 141 0.28 -5.97 2.18
CA ARG A 141 -0.08 -7.32 2.54
C ARG A 141 -1.52 -7.44 3.05
N ASP A 142 -2.07 -6.38 3.63
CA ASP A 142 -3.41 -6.36 4.23
C ASP A 142 -4.51 -6.00 3.22
N ILE A 143 -4.16 -5.51 2.03
CA ILE A 143 -5.13 -5.03 1.03
C ILE A 143 -6.02 -6.15 0.52
N PHE A 144 -5.43 -7.19 -0.09
CA PHE A 144 -6.20 -8.29 -0.67
C PHE A 144 -6.97 -9.12 0.38
N PRO A 145 -6.39 -9.44 1.55
CA PRO A 145 -7.15 -9.99 2.68
C PRO A 145 -8.40 -9.19 3.04
N THR A 146 -8.26 -7.87 3.16
CA THR A 146 -9.37 -6.97 3.46
C THR A 146 -10.42 -6.98 2.33
N LEU A 147 -9.99 -6.90 1.07
CA LEU A 147 -10.90 -6.95 -0.08
C LEU A 147 -11.66 -8.29 -0.16
N GLN A 148 -10.98 -9.42 0.10
CA GLN A 148 -11.63 -10.74 0.10
C GLN A 148 -12.67 -10.86 1.21
N ALA A 149 -12.36 -10.39 2.42
CA ALA A 149 -13.32 -10.41 3.52
C ALA A 149 -14.54 -9.53 3.22
N LEU A 150 -14.33 -8.30 2.75
CA LEU A 150 -15.43 -7.37 2.46
C LEU A 150 -16.28 -7.78 1.25
N ALA A 151 -15.66 -8.31 0.18
CA ALA A 151 -16.36 -8.61 -1.07
C ALA A 151 -16.94 -10.03 -1.12
N LEU A 152 -16.28 -11.00 -0.46
CA LEU A 152 -16.60 -12.43 -0.57
C LEU A 152 -16.95 -13.07 0.78
N GLY A 153 -16.81 -12.37 1.91
CA GLY A 153 -16.99 -12.95 3.24
C GLY A 153 -15.93 -14.00 3.60
N ILE A 154 -14.78 -13.99 2.90
CA ILE A 154 -13.70 -14.94 3.13
C ILE A 154 -12.71 -14.34 4.13
N GLU A 155 -12.68 -14.91 5.34
CA GLU A 155 -11.73 -14.51 6.36
C GLU A 155 -10.29 -14.90 5.99
N PRO A 156 -9.32 -14.01 6.21
CA PRO A 156 -7.94 -14.29 5.85
C PRO A 156 -7.34 -15.34 6.79
N SER A 157 -6.53 -16.23 6.22
CA SER A 157 -5.73 -17.15 7.03
C SER A 157 -4.79 -16.37 7.96
N ARG A 158 -4.43 -16.95 9.11
CA ARG A 158 -3.40 -16.42 10.04
C ARG A 158 -2.03 -16.15 9.39
N PHE A 159 -1.81 -16.65 8.18
CA PHE A 159 -0.59 -16.55 7.41
C PHE A 159 -0.66 -15.52 6.27
N ALA A 160 -1.77 -14.81 6.10
CA ALA A 160 -1.93 -13.73 5.14
C ALA A 160 -1.68 -12.37 5.83
N GLY A 161 -2.03 -11.26 5.18
CA GLY A 161 -2.28 -10.02 5.91
C GLY A 161 -3.62 -10.06 6.65
N ARG A 162 -3.92 -9.02 7.41
CA ARG A 162 -5.15 -8.92 8.21
C ARG A 162 -6.29 -8.29 7.41
N ASN A 163 -7.52 -8.58 7.84
CA ASN A 163 -8.69 -7.79 7.46
C ASN A 163 -8.70 -6.52 8.31
N LEU A 164 -8.51 -5.36 7.69
CA LEU A 164 -8.44 -4.06 8.40
C LEU A 164 -9.78 -3.61 8.98
N TYR A 165 -10.87 -4.27 8.62
CA TYR A 165 -12.23 -4.03 9.13
C TYR A 165 -12.67 -5.08 10.15
N ALA A 166 -11.80 -6.03 10.50
CA ALA A 166 -12.05 -6.99 11.57
C ALA A 166 -11.52 -6.43 12.91
N PRO A 167 -12.24 -6.66 14.03
CA PRO A 167 -11.76 -6.29 15.35
C PRO A 167 -10.60 -7.19 15.78
N GLY A 168 -9.57 -6.59 16.37
CA GLY A 168 -8.46 -7.32 16.97
C GLY A 168 -7.44 -7.85 15.96
N GLY A 169 -6.20 -7.98 16.41
CA GLY A 169 -5.07 -8.42 15.60
C GLY A 169 -3.87 -7.49 15.81
N PRO A 170 -2.63 -8.01 15.66
CA PRO A 170 -1.45 -7.18 15.85
C PRO A 170 -1.39 -6.09 14.79
N SER A 171 -1.34 -4.84 15.25
CA SER A 171 -1.06 -3.69 14.40
C SER A 171 0.40 -3.76 13.97
N MET A 172 0.63 -4.16 12.72
CA MET A 172 1.96 -4.39 12.18
C MET A 172 1.98 -4.13 10.67
N ALA A 173 2.99 -3.42 10.20
CA ALA A 173 3.29 -3.25 8.79
C ALA A 173 4.46 -4.15 8.39
N THR A 174 4.39 -4.77 7.21
CA THR A 174 5.50 -5.57 6.66
C THR A 174 5.79 -5.17 5.23
N SER A 175 7.05 -5.27 4.83
CA SER A 175 7.47 -5.06 3.44
C SER A 175 8.52 -6.09 3.03
N PHE A 176 8.54 -6.46 1.74
CA PHE A 176 9.49 -7.41 1.15
C PHE A 176 10.66 -6.73 0.45
N VAL A 177 11.12 -5.61 1.00
CA VAL A 177 12.19 -4.80 0.42
C VAL A 177 13.51 -5.57 0.35
N ALA A 178 14.09 -5.63 -0.85
CA ALA A 178 15.34 -6.34 -1.10
C ALA A 178 16.59 -5.44 -1.04
N GLY A 179 16.43 -4.12 -0.87
CA GLY A 179 17.54 -3.15 -0.82
C GLY A 179 18.30 -3.14 0.52
N GLU A 180 19.59 -2.84 0.45
CA GLU A 180 20.56 -2.67 1.56
C GLU A 180 20.31 -3.52 2.83
N GLY A 181 20.72 -4.80 2.77
CA GLY A 181 21.05 -5.54 3.98
C GLY A 181 19.95 -6.38 4.64
N GLY A 182 18.87 -6.75 3.93
CA GLY A 182 18.20 -8.01 4.24
C GLY A 182 16.69 -8.03 4.01
N ARG A 183 16.28 -8.49 2.83
CA ARG A 183 15.01 -9.18 2.52
C ARG A 183 13.82 -8.90 3.45
N GLY A 184 13.45 -7.65 3.66
CA GLY A 184 12.22 -7.27 4.35
C GLY A 184 12.36 -6.44 5.62
N LEU A 185 11.19 -5.97 6.04
CA LEU A 185 10.98 -4.99 7.08
C LEU A 185 9.69 -5.33 7.81
N MET A 186 9.70 -5.15 9.13
CA MET A 186 8.52 -5.15 9.97
C MET A 186 8.54 -3.90 10.84
N LEU A 187 7.40 -3.22 10.97
CA LEU A 187 7.18 -2.12 11.92
C LEU A 187 5.92 -2.36 12.73
N ASP A 188 5.95 -1.92 13.99
CA ASP A 188 4.78 -1.78 14.86
C ASP A 188 4.97 -0.63 15.86
N GLN A 189 4.11 -0.61 16.88
CA GLN A 189 4.11 0.37 17.97
C GLN A 189 5.41 0.35 18.80
N THR A 190 6.07 -0.81 18.89
CA THR A 190 7.30 -0.99 19.68
C THR A 190 8.51 -0.49 18.90
N GLY A 191 8.54 -0.75 17.59
CA GLY A 191 9.67 -0.34 16.76
C GLY A 191 9.69 -0.98 15.39
N ALA A 192 10.89 -1.37 14.94
CA ALA A 192 11.09 -2.03 13.66
C ALA A 192 12.10 -3.16 13.73
N VAL A 193 11.90 -4.17 12.90
CA VAL A 193 12.89 -5.18 12.55
C VAL A 193 13.26 -4.99 11.09
N TRP A 194 14.50 -4.58 10.85
CA TRP A 194 15.01 -4.31 9.51
C TRP A 194 16.13 -5.29 9.16
N GLY A 195 16.05 -5.91 7.98
CA GLY A 195 17.10 -6.85 7.56
C GLY A 195 16.82 -8.29 8.00
N PHE A 196 15.77 -8.98 7.55
CA PHE A 196 15.36 -10.29 8.12
C PHE A 196 16.42 -11.41 8.06
N GLU A 197 17.45 -11.29 7.22
CA GLU A 197 18.59 -12.22 7.23
C GLU A 197 19.56 -12.00 8.39
N ARG A 198 19.79 -10.73 8.76
CA ARG A 198 20.60 -10.29 9.89
C ARG A 198 19.82 -9.20 10.64
N PRO A 199 18.80 -9.60 11.42
CA PRO A 199 17.82 -8.67 11.96
C PRO A 199 18.47 -7.57 12.80
N ARG A 200 18.16 -6.32 12.47
CA ARG A 200 18.46 -5.15 13.29
C ARG A 200 17.17 -4.73 13.97
N HIS A 201 17.20 -4.67 15.30
CA HIS A 201 16.08 -4.20 16.10
C HIS A 201 16.24 -2.69 16.34
N LEU A 202 15.20 -1.95 16.03
CA LEU A 202 15.13 -0.50 16.17
C LEU A 202 13.93 -0.18 17.07
N LEU A 203 14.09 0.73 18.02
CA LEU A 203 13.02 1.19 18.91
C LEU A 203 12.62 2.63 18.56
N TRP A 204 11.35 2.95 18.76
CA TRP A 204 10.90 4.34 18.70
C TRP A 204 11.45 5.14 19.88
N ARG A 205 12.12 6.25 19.58
CA ARG A 205 12.60 7.26 20.53
C ARG A 205 12.43 8.64 19.91
N ASP A 206 11.64 9.49 20.55
CA ASP A 206 11.32 10.84 20.07
C ASP A 206 10.82 10.88 18.62
N GLY A 207 9.95 9.94 18.25
CA GLY A 207 9.38 9.84 16.90
C GLY A 207 10.37 9.36 15.83
N ARG A 208 11.53 8.84 16.22
CA ARG A 208 12.54 8.27 15.29
C ARG A 208 12.93 6.88 15.73
N LEU A 209 13.28 6.04 14.76
CA LEU A 209 13.83 4.71 15.01
C LEU A 209 15.31 4.82 15.36
N GLN A 210 15.72 4.15 16.43
CA GLN A 210 17.11 4.09 16.87
C GLN A 210 17.49 2.63 17.18
N PRO A 211 18.73 2.21 16.93
CA PRO A 211 19.21 0.88 17.30
C PRO A 211 18.92 0.56 18.77
N ALA A 212 18.32 -0.61 19.01
CA ALA A 212 18.21 -1.16 20.33
C ALA A 212 19.61 -1.55 20.82
N SER A 213 19.96 -1.13 22.05
CA SER A 213 21.22 -1.51 22.71
C SER A 213 21.17 -2.91 23.31
N GLU A 214 19.96 -3.40 23.61
CA GLU A 214 19.69 -4.69 24.23
C GLU A 214 18.65 -5.47 23.40
N PRO A 215 18.59 -6.80 23.54
CA PRO A 215 17.52 -7.60 22.95
C PRO A 215 16.12 -7.11 23.37
N VAL A 216 15.19 -7.09 22.43
CA VAL A 216 13.78 -6.71 22.65
C VAL A 216 12.92 -7.92 22.28
N PRO A 217 12.51 -8.75 23.25
CA PRO A 217 11.82 -10.02 22.98
C PRO A 217 10.55 -9.88 22.11
N GLU A 218 9.83 -8.77 22.28
CA GLU A 218 8.62 -8.46 21.51
C GLU A 218 8.92 -8.26 20.02
N LEU A 219 9.96 -7.47 19.71
CA LEU A 219 10.42 -7.26 18.33
C LEU A 219 11.04 -8.53 17.75
N GLU A 220 11.76 -9.31 18.54
CA GLU A 220 12.31 -10.59 18.08
C GLU A 220 11.18 -11.54 17.65
N ALA A 221 10.15 -11.69 18.50
CA ALA A 221 8.99 -12.52 18.19
C ALA A 221 8.23 -11.98 16.96
N ALA A 222 8.08 -10.67 16.83
CA ALA A 222 7.39 -10.05 15.71
C ALA A 222 8.18 -10.18 14.39
N GLY A 223 9.49 -9.96 14.43
CA GLY A 223 10.41 -10.16 13.30
C GLY A 223 10.42 -11.61 12.83
N LEU A 224 10.44 -12.58 13.76
CA LEU A 224 10.36 -14.00 13.42
C LEU A 224 9.05 -14.35 12.71
N ARG A 225 7.91 -13.83 13.22
CA ARG A 225 6.59 -14.00 12.56
C ARG A 225 6.58 -13.39 11.16
N ALA A 226 7.09 -12.17 11.00
CA ALA A 226 7.13 -11.51 9.70
C ALA A 226 8.01 -12.27 8.70
N ARG A 227 9.19 -12.72 9.13
CA ARG A 227 10.10 -13.55 8.32
C ARG A 227 9.47 -14.88 7.90
N ALA A 228 8.82 -15.58 8.83
CA ALA A 228 8.12 -16.82 8.52
C ALA A 228 6.95 -16.59 7.55
N GLY A 229 6.19 -15.51 7.75
CA GLY A 229 5.10 -15.11 6.86
C GLY A 229 5.55 -14.75 5.44
N MET A 230 6.76 -14.22 5.29
CA MET A 230 7.39 -13.96 3.99
C MET A 230 7.85 -15.26 3.32
N ALA A 231 8.56 -16.13 4.06
CA ALA A 231 9.04 -17.41 3.53
C ALA A 231 7.88 -18.29 3.04
N LEU A 232 6.77 -18.30 3.79
CA LEU A 232 5.56 -19.02 3.38
C LEU A 232 4.91 -18.40 2.13
N ALA A 233 4.94 -17.08 1.98
CA ALA A 233 4.43 -16.42 0.77
C ALA A 233 5.28 -16.77 -0.46
N ASP A 234 6.61 -16.71 -0.35
CA ASP A 234 7.54 -17.12 -1.42
C ASP A 234 7.34 -18.60 -1.80
N TRP A 235 7.25 -19.50 -0.81
CA TRP A 235 6.96 -20.91 -1.05
C TRP A 235 5.62 -21.10 -1.78
N ARG A 236 4.55 -20.43 -1.34
CA ARG A 236 3.21 -20.54 -1.97
C ARG A 236 3.25 -20.14 -3.45
N VAL A 237 3.90 -19.02 -3.76
CA VAL A 237 4.03 -18.53 -5.14
C VAL A 237 4.79 -19.54 -6.00
N ARG A 238 5.94 -20.03 -5.53
CA ARG A 238 6.72 -21.04 -6.26
C ARG A 238 5.96 -22.35 -6.42
N HIS A 239 5.31 -22.81 -5.36
CA HIS A 239 4.54 -24.05 -5.38
C HIS A 239 3.39 -23.97 -6.40
N ALA A 240 2.62 -22.87 -6.40
CA ALA A 240 1.54 -22.66 -7.36
C ALA A 240 2.04 -22.54 -8.81
N ALA A 241 3.20 -21.92 -9.02
CA ALA A 241 3.82 -21.83 -10.35
C ALA A 241 4.28 -23.20 -10.88
N LEU A 242 4.74 -24.09 -9.99
CA LEU A 242 5.18 -25.44 -10.35
C LEU A 242 4.04 -26.47 -10.42
N HIS A 243 2.94 -26.21 -9.70
CA HIS A 243 1.76 -27.07 -9.64
C HIS A 243 0.53 -26.22 -9.95
N PRO A 244 0.39 -25.73 -11.20
CA PRO A 244 -0.79 -24.96 -11.57
C PRO A 244 -2.03 -25.82 -11.30
N PRO A 245 -3.11 -25.24 -10.75
CA PRO A 245 -4.35 -25.98 -10.57
C PRO A 245 -4.76 -26.58 -11.92
N SER A 246 -5.18 -27.85 -11.92
CA SER A 246 -5.70 -28.46 -13.13
C SER A 246 -6.84 -27.56 -13.62
N THR A 247 -6.71 -27.05 -14.85
CA THR A 247 -7.83 -26.40 -15.52
C THR A 247 -8.84 -27.50 -15.78
N GLY A 248 -9.73 -27.74 -14.82
CA GLY A 248 -10.89 -28.60 -15.00
C GLY A 248 -11.75 -27.96 -16.09
N GLN A 249 -11.51 -28.38 -17.33
CA GLN A 249 -12.55 -28.48 -18.33
C GLN A 249 -13.11 -29.88 -18.18
N ASP A 250 -14.14 -30.01 -17.34
CA ASP A 250 -15.18 -31.04 -17.42
C ASP A 250 -16.53 -30.32 -17.27
#